data_AF-A0A3C2DE64-F1
#
_entry.id   AF-A0A3C2DE64-F1
#
_cell.length_a   1.000
_cell.length_b   1.000
_cell.length_c   1.000
_cell.angle_alpha   90.00
_cell.angle_beta   90.00
_cell.angle_gamma   90.00
#
_symmetry.space_group_name_H-M   'P 1'
#
loop_
_entity.id
_entity.type
_entity.pdbx_description
1 polymer ?
#
loop_
_entity_poly.entity_id
_entity_poly.type
_entity_poly.pdbx_seq_one_letter_code
_entity_poly.pdbx_strand_id
1 'polypeptide(L)'
;MRRPALRRLTLVAVALLSAGAALLLGVVPFQGWLEQRDRNAALRIEVEAVEAGNRDYEDRIDALDTDAEIERLAREEYGLVRPDEEAYAIQSTPRVEFDVPGIWPFAD
;
A
#
# COMPACT_ATOMS: atom_id res chain seq x y z
N MET A 1 -4.79 27.70 68.85
CA MET A 1 -4.72 26.38 68.18
C MET A 1 -5.38 26.31 66.79
N ARG A 2 -5.82 27.43 66.16
CA ARG A 2 -6.61 27.39 64.89
C ARG A 2 -5.78 27.37 63.59
N ARG A 3 -4.50 27.78 63.63
CA ARG A 3 -3.60 27.89 62.45
C ARG A 3 -3.21 26.58 61.72
N PRO A 4 -2.98 25.43 62.39
CA PRO A 4 -2.57 24.20 61.69
C PRO A 4 -3.73 23.54 60.95
N ALA A 5 -4.96 23.66 61.44
CA ALA A 5 -6.15 23.12 60.79
C ALA A 5 -6.46 23.84 59.46
N LEU A 6 -6.34 25.17 59.46
CA LEU A 6 -6.49 26.00 58.25
C LEU A 6 -5.43 25.66 57.18
N ARG A 7 -4.17 25.45 57.57
CA ARG A 7 -3.11 25.03 56.64
C ARG A 7 -3.36 23.65 56.03
N ARG A 8 -3.84 22.69 56.83
CA ARG A 8 -4.20 21.35 56.33
C ARG A 8 -5.38 21.41 55.37
N LEU A 9 -6.40 22.21 55.69
CA LEU A 9 -7.55 22.45 54.81
C LEU A 9 -7.14 23.08 53.47
N THR A 10 -6.25 24.09 53.49
CA THR A 10 -5.74 24.68 52.24
C THR A 10 -4.94 23.68 51.41
N LEU A 11 -4.12 22.82 52.04
CA LEU A 11 -3.37 21.80 51.31
C LEU A 11 -4.29 20.76 50.68
N VAL A 12 -5.33 20.32 51.39
CA VAL A 12 -6.34 19.40 50.85
C VAL A 12 -7.11 20.05 49.70
N ALA A 13 -7.53 21.30 49.84
CA ALA A 13 -8.22 22.02 48.78
C ALA A 13 -7.36 22.19 47.52
N VAL A 14 -6.07 22.53 47.68
CA VAL A 14 -5.13 22.62 46.56
C VAL A 14 -4.92 21.26 45.90
N ALA A 15 -4.72 20.19 46.69
CA ALA A 15 -4.54 18.85 46.13
C ALA A 15 -5.77 18.38 45.34
N LEU A 16 -6.97 18.65 45.83
CA LEU A 16 -8.22 18.31 45.12
C LEU A 16 -8.38 19.13 43.83
N LEU A 17 -8.07 20.43 43.86
CA LEU A 17 -8.08 21.28 42.67
C LEU A 17 -7.06 20.80 41.63
N SER A 18 -5.85 20.46 42.05
CA SER A 18 -4.80 19.92 41.17
C SER A 18 -5.21 18.58 40.57
N ALA A 19 -5.79 17.67 41.36
CA ALA A 19 -6.29 16.39 40.87
C ALA A 19 -7.44 16.58 39.88
N GLY A 20 -8.38 17.49 40.16
CA GLY A 20 -9.47 17.83 39.24
C GLY A 20 -8.97 18.44 37.93
N ALA A 21 -8.02 19.36 38.00
CA ALA A 21 -7.39 19.95 36.81
C ALA A 21 -6.62 18.90 36.00
N ALA A 22 -5.88 17.99 36.65
CA ALA A 22 -5.18 16.89 35.98
C ALA A 22 -6.16 15.89 35.34
N LEU A 23 -7.35 15.68 35.91
CA LEU A 23 -8.36 14.81 35.29
C LEU A 23 -8.97 15.47 34.04
N LEU A 24 -9.30 16.75 34.14
CA LEU A 24 -9.88 17.53 33.03
C LEU A 24 -8.88 17.75 31.89
N LEU A 25 -7.64 18.11 32.22
CA LEU A 25 -6.57 18.37 31.25
C LEU A 25 -5.73 17.12 30.93
N GLY A 26 -5.94 16.00 31.60
CA GLY A 26 -5.13 14.80 31.38
C GLY A 26 -5.81 13.78 30.49
N VAL A 27 -7.14 13.66 30.52
CA VAL A 27 -7.84 12.63 29.74
C VAL A 27 -8.05 13.09 28.30
N VAL A 28 -8.67 14.25 28.07
CA VAL A 28 -9.05 14.69 26.72
C VAL A 28 -7.83 15.03 25.83
N PRO A 29 -6.89 15.90 26.23
CA PRO A 29 -5.78 16.25 25.35
C PRO A 29 -4.74 15.13 25.21
N PHE A 30 -4.62 14.21 26.18
CA PHE A 30 -3.71 13.06 26.05
C PHE A 30 -4.26 12.02 25.07
N GLN A 31 -5.56 11.69 25.16
CA GLN A 31 -6.20 10.77 24.22
C GLN A 31 -6.19 11.36 22.80
N GLY A 32 -6.48 12.65 22.66
CA GLY A 32 -6.41 13.34 21.36
C GLY A 32 -5.00 13.37 20.77
N TRP A 33 -3.96 13.55 21.60
CA TRP A 33 -2.57 13.48 21.14
C TRP A 33 -2.16 12.07 20.67
N LEU A 34 -2.56 11.02 21.40
CA LEU A 34 -2.32 9.63 21.01
C LEU A 34 -3.02 9.31 19.69
N GLU A 35 -4.30 9.66 19.56
CA GLU A 35 -5.06 9.45 18.34
C GLU A 35 -4.46 10.21 17.15
N GLN A 36 -4.03 11.46 17.37
CA GLN A 36 -3.34 12.25 16.35
C GLN A 36 -1.99 11.64 15.95
N ARG A 37 -1.25 11.07 16.90
CA ARG A 37 0.01 10.36 16.64
C ARG A 37 -0.23 9.13 15.78
N ASP A 38 -1.24 8.33 16.12
CA ASP A 38 -1.56 7.11 15.38
C ASP A 38 -2.07 7.43 13.96
N ARG A 39 -2.93 8.44 13.82
CA ARG A 39 -3.36 8.96 12.51
C ARG A 39 -2.19 9.43 11.65
N ASN A 40 -1.24 10.18 12.23
CA ASN A 40 -0.04 10.62 11.52
C ASN A 40 0.82 9.42 11.07
N ALA A 41 0.95 8.39 11.91
CA ALA A 41 1.69 7.19 11.54
C ALA A 41 1.03 6.46 10.36
N ALA A 42 -0.29 6.29 10.39
CA ALA A 42 -1.05 5.68 9.30
C ALA A 42 -0.92 6.47 7.99
N LEU A 43 -1.10 7.80 8.04
CA LEU A 43 -0.97 8.66 6.85
C LEU A 43 0.44 8.62 6.25
N ARG A 44 1.49 8.49 7.07
CA ARG A 44 2.85 8.35 6.55
C ARG A 44 3.05 7.07 5.75
N ILE A 45 2.48 5.95 6.23
CA ILE A 45 2.51 4.67 5.50
C ILE A 45 1.78 4.81 4.16
N GLU A 46 0.62 5.48 4.15
CA GLU A 46 -0.14 5.71 2.93
C GLU A 46 0.63 6.58 1.92
N VAL A 47 1.25 7.66 2.39
CA VAL A 47 2.11 8.52 1.55
C VAL A 47 3.28 7.72 0.97
N GLU A 48 3.99 6.95 1.80
CA GLU A 48 5.11 6.12 1.34
C GLU A 48 4.68 5.10 0.28
N ALA A 49 3.49 4.50 0.44
CA ALA A 49 2.93 3.58 -0.56
C ALA A 49 2.61 4.27 -1.89
N VAL A 50 2.01 5.47 -1.84
CA VAL A 50 1.68 6.25 -3.04
C VAL A 50 2.96 6.74 -3.72
N GLU A 51 3.94 7.24 -2.98
CA GLU A 51 5.24 7.66 -3.51
C GLU A 51 6.02 6.51 -4.14
N ALA A 52 5.94 5.30 -3.56
CA ALA A 52 6.53 4.11 -4.17
C ALA A 52 5.86 3.75 -5.50
N GLY A 53 4.54 3.81 -5.57
CA GLY A 53 3.80 3.61 -6.82
C GLY A 53 4.13 4.68 -7.87
N ASN A 54 4.22 5.95 -7.47
CA ASN A 54 4.59 7.03 -8.37
C ASN A 54 5.99 6.82 -8.97
N ARG A 55 6.98 6.41 -8.17
CA ARG A 55 8.33 6.11 -8.67
C ARG A 55 8.34 4.97 -9.69
N ASP A 56 7.59 3.90 -9.44
CA ASP A 56 7.44 2.80 -10.41
C ASP A 56 6.81 3.27 -11.73
N TYR A 57 5.80 4.14 -11.65
CA TYR A 57 5.20 4.74 -12.85
C TYR A 57 6.15 5.67 -13.59
N GLU A 58 6.92 6.49 -12.88
CA GLU A 58 7.95 7.37 -13.47
C GLU A 58 9.02 6.54 -14.20
N ASP A 59 9.57 5.51 -13.54
CA ASP A 59 10.55 4.60 -14.15
C ASP A 59 9.99 3.94 -15.44
N ARG A 60 8.72 3.55 -15.42
CA ARG A 60 8.04 2.95 -16.58
C ARG A 60 7.76 3.96 -17.69
N ILE A 61 7.37 5.19 -17.35
CA ILE A 61 7.18 6.27 -18.31
C ILE A 61 8.51 6.58 -19.00
N ASP A 62 9.60 6.71 -18.23
CA ASP A 62 10.93 6.98 -18.75
C ASP A 62 11.42 5.86 -19.68
N ALA A 63 11.16 4.58 -19.32
CA ALA A 63 11.46 3.47 -20.20
C ALA A 63 10.66 3.54 -21.52
N LEU A 64 9.35 3.77 -21.43
CA LEU A 64 8.45 3.86 -22.58
C LEU A 64 8.70 5.09 -23.48
N ASP A 65 9.43 6.10 -23.00
CA ASP A 65 9.84 7.25 -23.81
C ASP A 65 11.02 6.93 -24.74
N THR A 66 11.52 5.69 -24.71
CA THR A 66 12.61 5.23 -25.57
C THR A 66 12.11 4.36 -26.73
N ASP A 67 12.64 4.62 -27.93
CA ASP A 67 12.36 3.81 -29.12
C ASP A 67 12.68 2.32 -28.89
N ALA A 68 13.73 2.01 -28.13
CA ALA A 68 14.16 0.65 -27.85
C ALA A 68 13.12 -0.12 -27.03
N GLU A 69 12.55 0.49 -26.00
CA GLU A 69 11.52 -0.15 -25.17
C GLU A 69 10.19 -0.28 -25.90
N ILE A 70 9.81 0.75 -26.67
CA ILE A 70 8.64 0.69 -27.55
C ILE A 70 8.79 -0.46 -28.56
N GLU A 71 9.94 -0.56 -29.22
CA GLU A 71 10.19 -1.63 -30.18
C GLU A 71 10.21 -3.02 -29.51
N ARG A 72 10.77 -3.12 -28.31
CA ARG A 72 10.77 -4.36 -27.51
C ARG A 72 9.34 -4.84 -27.24
N LEU A 73 8.48 -3.96 -26.71
CA LEU A 73 7.07 -4.27 -26.44
C LEU A 73 6.28 -4.54 -27.72
N ALA A 74 6.53 -3.78 -28.79
CA ALA A 74 5.88 -4.01 -30.08
C ALA A 74 6.21 -5.40 -30.63
N ARG A 75 7.46 -5.86 -30.49
CA ARG A 75 7.87 -7.21 -30.88
C ARG A 75 7.27 -8.28 -29.97
N GLU A 76 7.36 -8.09 -28.65
CA GLU A 76 6.94 -9.10 -27.66
C GLU A 76 5.43 -9.29 -27.63
N GLU A 77 4.67 -8.20 -27.55
CA GLU A 77 3.22 -8.24 -27.32
C GLU A 77 2.39 -8.23 -28.61
N TYR A 78 2.94 -7.62 -29.67
CA TYR A 78 2.21 -7.43 -30.92
C TYR A 78 2.84 -8.14 -32.12
N GLY A 79 3.97 -8.82 -31.94
CA GLY A 79 4.65 -9.55 -33.01
C GLY A 79 5.13 -8.64 -34.14
N LEU A 80 5.44 -7.37 -33.85
CA LEU A 80 5.99 -6.45 -34.84
C LEU A 80 7.29 -7.02 -35.42
N VAL A 81 7.44 -6.97 -36.74
CA VAL A 81 8.61 -7.47 -37.47
C VAL A 81 8.99 -6.39 -38.48
N ARG A 82 10.27 -6.08 -38.64
CA ARG A 82 10.71 -5.08 -39.63
C ARG A 82 10.48 -5.60 -41.05
N PRO A 83 10.41 -4.70 -42.06
CA PRO A 83 10.23 -5.11 -43.45
C PRO A 83 11.28 -6.10 -44.00
N ASP A 84 12.47 -6.13 -43.41
CA ASP A 84 13.61 -7.00 -43.77
C ASP A 84 13.77 -8.23 -42.85
N GLU A 85 12.86 -8.41 -41.89
CA GLU A 85 12.86 -9.52 -40.94
C GLU A 85 11.76 -10.55 -41.29
N GLU A 86 11.96 -11.83 -40.94
CA GLU A 86 10.96 -12.89 -41.09
C GLU A 86 10.59 -13.50 -39.74
N ALA A 87 9.28 -13.63 -39.47
CA ALA A 87 8.78 -14.20 -38.22
C ALA A 87 8.44 -15.69 -38.37
N TYR A 88 8.96 -16.51 -37.47
CA TYR A 88 8.68 -17.94 -37.43
C TYR A 88 7.86 -18.27 -36.18
N ALA A 89 6.62 -18.72 -36.36
CA ALA A 89 5.80 -19.22 -35.26
C ALA A 89 6.03 -20.73 -35.07
N ILE A 90 6.54 -21.12 -33.90
CA ILE A 90 6.66 -22.53 -33.54
C ILE A 90 5.33 -22.94 -32.91
N GLN A 91 4.61 -23.87 -33.54
CA GLN A 91 3.47 -24.50 -32.90
C GLN A 91 3.96 -25.35 -31.73
N SER A 92 3.51 -25.00 -30.52
CA SER A 92 3.68 -25.87 -29.36
C SER A 92 3.11 -27.25 -29.68
N THR A 93 3.81 -28.30 -29.25
CA THR A 93 3.33 -29.68 -29.42
C THR A 93 1.89 -29.76 -28.92
N PRO A 94 0.94 -30.27 -29.73
CA PRO A 94 -0.46 -30.37 -29.30
C PRO A 94 -0.51 -31.13 -27.98
N ARG A 95 -1.04 -30.49 -26.93
CA ARG A 95 -1.44 -31.25 -25.75
C ARG A 95 -2.68 -32.03 -26.15
N VAL A 96 -2.50 -33.33 -26.39
CA VAL A 96 -3.62 -34.26 -26.56
C VAL A 96 -4.26 -34.39 -25.18
N GLU A 97 -5.23 -33.52 -24.91
CA GLU A 97 -5.97 -33.52 -23.64
C GLU A 97 -7.00 -34.65 -23.58
N PHE A 98 -7.35 -35.24 -24.73
CA PHE A 98 -8.25 -36.38 -24.84
C PHE A 98 -7.70 -37.41 -25.83
N ASP A 99 -7.56 -38.65 -25.38
CA ASP A 99 -7.31 -39.79 -26.25
C ASP A 99 -8.60 -40.04 -27.05
N VAL A 100 -8.60 -39.74 -28.35
CA VAL A 100 -9.77 -39.97 -29.21
C VAL A 100 -9.84 -41.47 -29.46
N PRO A 101 -10.88 -42.17 -28.96
CA PRO A 101 -10.98 -43.61 -29.17
C PRO A 101 -11.33 -43.87 -30.64
N GLY A 102 -10.37 -44.40 -31.38
CA GLY A 102 -10.57 -44.88 -32.75
C GLY A 102 -10.77 -43.79 -33.81
N ILE A 103 -10.67 -44.20 -35.07
CA ILE A 103 -10.82 -43.32 -36.23
C ILE A 103 -12.30 -42.95 -36.36
N TRP A 104 -12.65 -41.69 -36.08
CA TRP A 104 -13.95 -41.13 -36.42
C TRP A 104 -14.22 -41.25 -37.93
N PRO A 105 -15.42 -41.65 -38.39
CA PRO A 105 -16.65 -41.97 -37.64
C PRO A 105 -16.86 -43.47 -37.35
N PHE A 106 -15.82 -44.31 -37.39
CA PHE A 106 -15.92 -45.78 -37.36
C PHE A 106 -15.50 -46.41 -36.03
N ALA A 107 -15.76 -45.75 -34.89
CA ALA A 107 -15.61 -46.42 -33.61
C ALA A 107 -16.80 -47.38 -33.41
N ASP A 108 -16.53 -48.69 -33.43
CA ASP A 108 -17.47 -49.75 -33.01
C ASP A 108 -17.77 -49.69 -31.50
#